data_AF-A0A521IHK9-F1
#
_entry.id   AF-A0A521IHK9-F1
#
_cell.length_a   1.000
_cell.length_b   1.000
_cell.length_c   1.000
_cell.angle_alpha   90.00
_cell.angle_beta   90.00
_cell.angle_gamma   90.00
#
_symmetry.space_group_name_H-M   'P 1'
#
loop_
_entity.id
_entity.type
_entity.pdbx_description
1 polymer ?
#
loop_
_entity_poly.entity_id
_entity_poly.type
_entity_poly.pdbx_seq_one_letter_code
_entity_poly.pdbx_strand_id
1 'polypeptide(L)'
;FLMTNIDTAAVTIWSIYIIFVLFTVVLDTGIYAVSFTVVIAVIQIIFWMLFPEVPVIIDGNEYLTRIFIIFLSSIAVRYLMKEYALKIEAYRKFAKEQEVLEKISSSFISVDRKNAKEKVDEMFEVAYEFLKFDYMCLAMFDRDAKEATFVHLNGKDAVIRSHPYRLGMVVATDTLPPVIAPVLRGRTIIYEDMEDGLIEAGEEIRDFFLSRGIHSFFALPILVGKRIDGMLVVEYHHRSDAISREGRSYFLKMITNILGDTKKKTLYERRLYNSAYFDKATKLANRNMLVKKLKQEIQGRKDSEKIAVLTIELVNLKTINGSFGHTIGKRIVIQSAAILRHLFGESCYISRSSEGEFIVIQPGVEDTDRVEGDVQRLLDAFSRPISTETGIEALFVVLSVGVAVHPDNGRDASTLLKNADLAGLQAKNTNRKVVFYTEQLEDLIAENTLFRNRLFQSLQNNEFFLEFQPLISSDTESVAGIEALLRWTADGNKRVPPDRFIPIL
;
A
#
# COMPACT_ATOMS: atom_id res chain seq x y z
N PHE A 1 -62.62 6.48 -40.86
CA PHE A 1 -62.53 7.93 -40.57
C PHE A 1 -62.19 8.70 -41.84
N LEU A 2 -60.99 8.54 -42.41
CA LEU A 2 -60.55 9.22 -43.65
C LEU A 2 -61.48 9.01 -44.84
N MET A 3 -61.82 7.75 -45.16
CA MET A 3 -62.74 7.43 -46.26
C MET A 3 -64.17 7.92 -46.02
N THR A 4 -64.58 8.10 -44.77
CA THR A 4 -65.96 8.44 -44.39
C THR A 4 -66.24 9.93 -44.51
N ASN A 5 -65.19 10.78 -44.50
CA ASN A 5 -65.32 12.24 -44.53
C ASN A 5 -64.60 12.87 -45.75
N ILE A 6 -64.27 12.06 -46.76
CA ILE A 6 -63.56 12.49 -47.99
C ILE A 6 -64.26 13.67 -48.68
N ASP A 7 -65.59 13.63 -48.72
CA ASP A 7 -66.41 14.60 -49.46
C ASP A 7 -66.61 15.94 -48.74
N THR A 8 -66.22 16.03 -47.47
CA THR A 8 -66.43 17.25 -46.64
C THR A 8 -65.22 18.19 -46.62
N ALA A 9 -64.03 17.70 -47.03
CA ALA A 9 -62.75 18.42 -47.08
C ALA A 9 -62.47 19.43 -45.94
N ALA A 10 -63.06 19.20 -44.76
CA ALA A 10 -62.96 20.18 -43.70
C ALA A 10 -61.54 20.17 -43.12
N VAL A 11 -60.88 21.33 -43.15
CA VAL A 11 -59.49 21.58 -42.67
C VAL A 11 -59.24 21.02 -41.25
N THR A 12 -60.31 20.89 -40.47
CA THR A 12 -60.47 20.25 -39.16
C THR A 12 -60.11 18.79 -39.08
N ILE A 13 -60.58 17.97 -40.04
CA ILE A 13 -60.35 16.53 -40.07
C ILE A 13 -58.86 16.25 -40.20
N TRP A 14 -58.14 17.13 -40.90
CA TRP A 14 -56.70 17.05 -41.12
C TRP A 14 -55.88 17.51 -39.90
N SER A 15 -56.47 18.20 -38.92
CA SER A 15 -55.77 18.56 -37.67
C SER A 15 -55.57 17.37 -36.73
N ILE A 16 -56.27 16.24 -36.95
CA ILE A 16 -56.16 15.03 -36.13
C ILE A 16 -54.78 14.38 -36.23
N TYR A 17 -54.08 14.54 -37.37
CA TYR A 17 -52.74 13.99 -37.54
C TYR A 17 -51.76 14.58 -36.55
N ILE A 18 -51.90 15.86 -36.21
CA ILE A 18 -51.05 16.54 -35.23
C ILE A 18 -51.19 15.84 -33.86
N ILE A 19 -52.39 15.43 -33.47
CA ILE A 19 -52.62 14.69 -32.23
C ILE A 19 -51.91 13.33 -32.28
N PHE A 20 -52.04 12.58 -33.38
CA PHE A 20 -51.36 11.31 -33.51
C PHE A 20 -49.83 11.45 -33.54
N VAL A 21 -49.28 12.48 -34.20
CA VAL A 21 -47.84 12.80 -34.16
C VAL A 21 -47.41 13.15 -32.73
N LEU A 22 -48.21 13.90 -31.97
CA LEU A 22 -47.91 14.18 -30.56
C LEU A 22 -47.86 12.89 -29.73
N PHE A 23 -48.75 11.93 -29.99
CA PHE A 23 -48.71 10.64 -29.31
C PHE A 23 -47.51 9.76 -29.71
N THR A 24 -46.97 9.87 -30.93
CA THR A 24 -45.74 9.13 -31.28
C THR A 24 -44.51 9.64 -30.54
N VAL A 25 -44.51 10.91 -30.10
CA VAL A 25 -43.47 11.47 -29.21
C VAL A 25 -43.48 10.79 -27.84
N VAL A 26 -44.66 10.37 -27.33
CA VAL A 26 -44.77 9.62 -26.06
C VAL A 26 -44.09 8.25 -26.15
N LEU A 27 -44.10 7.62 -27.33
CA LEU A 27 -43.59 6.25 -27.54
C LEU A 27 -42.05 6.17 -27.67
N ASP A 28 -41.34 7.30 -27.51
CA ASP A 28 -39.86 7.43 -27.42
C ASP A 28 -39.08 6.70 -28.53
N THR A 29 -39.65 6.63 -29.72
CA THR A 29 -39.08 5.88 -30.85
C THR A 29 -39.27 6.66 -32.14
N GLY A 30 -38.22 7.40 -32.53
CA GLY A 30 -38.23 8.29 -33.70
C GLY A 30 -38.61 7.60 -35.02
N ILE A 31 -38.43 6.28 -35.10
CA ILE A 31 -38.82 5.46 -36.26
C ILE A 31 -40.34 5.52 -36.50
N TYR A 32 -41.17 5.48 -35.46
CA TYR A 32 -42.62 5.55 -35.63
C TYR A 32 -43.10 6.96 -35.97
N ALA A 33 -42.44 7.98 -35.44
CA ALA A 33 -42.74 9.37 -35.82
C ALA A 33 -42.46 9.61 -37.30
N VAL A 34 -41.31 9.14 -37.80
CA VAL A 34 -40.95 9.24 -39.22
C VAL A 34 -41.87 8.40 -40.10
N SER A 35 -42.11 7.13 -39.76
CA SER A 35 -42.96 6.26 -40.58
C SER A 35 -44.39 6.79 -40.66
N PHE A 36 -44.93 7.27 -39.54
CA PHE A 36 -46.25 7.88 -39.50
C PHE A 36 -46.32 9.19 -40.31
N THR A 37 -45.28 10.03 -40.25
CA THR A 37 -45.19 11.26 -41.06
C THR A 37 -45.16 10.94 -42.55
N VAL A 38 -44.37 9.93 -42.97
CA VAL A 38 -44.30 9.48 -44.37
C VAL A 38 -45.66 8.95 -44.82
N VAL A 39 -46.32 8.12 -44.00
CA VAL A 39 -47.66 7.59 -44.32
C VAL A 39 -48.67 8.73 -44.47
N ILE A 40 -48.68 9.73 -43.57
CA ILE A 40 -49.57 10.89 -43.70
C ILE A 40 -49.28 11.67 -44.98
N ALA A 41 -48.00 11.96 -45.28
CA ALA A 41 -47.62 12.71 -46.46
C ALA A 41 -48.02 12.00 -47.76
N VAL A 42 -47.81 10.68 -47.84
CA VAL A 42 -48.26 9.86 -48.98
C VAL A 42 -49.77 9.91 -49.12
N ILE A 43 -50.52 9.79 -48.02
CA ILE A 43 -51.97 9.94 -48.03
C ILE A 43 -52.36 11.33 -48.56
N GLN A 44 -51.71 12.41 -48.13
CA GLN A 44 -52.00 13.77 -48.65
C GLN A 44 -51.75 13.90 -50.15
N ILE A 45 -50.66 13.33 -50.65
CA ILE A 45 -50.33 13.37 -52.08
C ILE A 45 -51.40 12.62 -52.89
N ILE A 46 -51.81 11.44 -52.42
CA ILE A 46 -52.86 10.65 -53.08
C ILE A 46 -54.19 11.43 -53.10
N PHE A 47 -54.56 12.05 -51.99
CA PHE A 47 -55.79 12.83 -51.91
C PHE A 47 -55.76 14.07 -52.81
N TRP A 48 -54.63 14.77 -52.88
CA TRP A 48 -54.45 15.91 -53.78
C TRP A 48 -54.62 15.51 -55.25
N MET A 49 -54.12 14.34 -55.65
CA MET A 49 -54.28 13.84 -57.02
C MET A 49 -55.71 13.42 -57.34
N LEU A 50 -56.43 12.83 -56.39
CA LEU A 50 -57.78 12.30 -56.61
C LEU A 50 -58.89 13.35 -56.44
N PHE A 51 -58.69 14.31 -55.53
CA PHE A 51 -59.66 15.34 -55.16
C PHE A 51 -58.98 16.70 -55.07
N PRO A 52 -58.63 17.32 -56.22
CA PRO A 52 -57.86 18.56 -56.25
C PRO A 52 -58.64 19.79 -55.74
N GLU A 53 -59.96 19.79 -55.92
CA GLU A 53 -60.85 20.84 -55.43
C GLU A 53 -62.07 20.22 -54.75
N VAL A 54 -62.38 20.65 -53.52
CA VAL A 54 -63.54 20.17 -52.77
C VAL A 54 -64.20 21.34 -52.05
N PRO A 55 -65.52 21.55 -52.20
CA PRO A 55 -66.24 22.61 -51.50
C PRO A 55 -66.37 22.28 -50.00
N VAL A 56 -66.02 23.24 -49.14
CA VAL A 56 -66.08 23.08 -47.68
C VAL A 56 -67.25 23.90 -47.14
N ILE A 57 -68.20 23.22 -46.50
CA ILE A 57 -69.29 23.87 -45.76
C ILE A 57 -68.88 23.93 -44.29
N ILE A 58 -68.77 25.15 -43.75
CA ILE A 58 -68.45 25.35 -42.33
C ILE A 58 -69.77 25.58 -41.57
N ASP A 59 -70.22 24.56 -40.84
CA ASP A 59 -71.41 24.63 -40.00
C ASP A 59 -71.04 24.64 -38.49
N GLY A 60 -72.04 24.69 -37.61
CA GLY A 60 -71.82 24.68 -36.16
C GLY A 60 -71.13 23.40 -35.65
N ASN A 61 -71.34 22.26 -36.30
CA ASN A 61 -70.73 20.98 -35.92
C ASN A 61 -69.22 20.96 -36.24
N GLU A 62 -68.83 21.60 -37.35
CA GLU A 62 -67.43 21.83 -37.70
C GLU A 62 -66.72 22.72 -36.67
N TYR A 63 -67.36 23.81 -36.21
CA TYR A 63 -66.81 24.63 -35.13
C TYR A 63 -66.69 23.86 -33.80
N LEU A 64 -67.67 23.02 -33.45
CA LEU A 64 -67.61 22.19 -32.25
C LEU A 64 -66.42 21.20 -32.30
N THR A 65 -66.22 20.58 -33.47
CA THR A 65 -65.12 19.64 -33.72
C THR A 65 -63.74 20.34 -33.60
N ARG A 66 -63.61 21.59 -34.08
CA ARG A 66 -62.39 22.42 -33.88
C ARG A 66 -62.08 22.59 -32.40
N ILE A 67 -63.08 23.00 -31.62
CA ILE A 67 -62.93 23.28 -30.19
C ILE A 67 -62.51 21.99 -29.46
N PHE A 68 -63.12 20.85 -29.80
CA PHE A 68 -62.75 19.55 -29.24
C PHE A 68 -61.31 19.16 -29.55
N ILE A 69 -60.86 19.27 -30.80
CA ILE A 69 -59.47 18.97 -31.21
C ILE A 69 -58.48 19.87 -30.46
N ILE A 70 -58.78 21.16 -30.31
CA ILE A 70 -57.93 22.10 -29.56
C ILE A 70 -57.81 21.67 -28.09
N PHE A 71 -58.93 21.30 -27.46
CA PHE A 71 -58.94 20.86 -26.06
C PHE A 71 -58.15 19.55 -25.88
N LEU A 72 -58.39 18.56 -26.74
CA LEU A 72 -57.68 17.28 -26.73
C LEU A 72 -56.17 17.46 -26.95
N SER A 73 -55.78 18.30 -27.90
CA SER A 73 -54.37 18.64 -28.14
C SER A 73 -53.74 19.32 -26.92
N SER A 74 -54.45 20.23 -26.26
CA SER A 74 -53.97 20.89 -25.04
C SER A 74 -53.73 19.89 -23.90
N ILE A 75 -54.63 18.92 -23.72
CA ILE A 75 -54.46 17.84 -22.72
C ILE A 75 -53.23 16.99 -23.06
N ALA A 76 -53.10 16.55 -24.31
CA ALA A 76 -51.98 15.71 -24.75
C ALA A 76 -50.63 16.42 -24.57
N VAL A 77 -50.53 17.70 -24.95
CA VAL A 77 -49.31 18.51 -24.76
C VAL A 77 -49.01 18.70 -23.27
N ARG A 78 -50.01 18.97 -22.42
CA ARG A 78 -49.80 19.09 -20.97
C ARG A 78 -49.30 17.79 -20.35
N TYR A 79 -49.83 16.65 -20.78
CA TYR A 79 -49.37 15.33 -20.33
C TYR A 79 -47.91 15.09 -20.73
N LEU A 80 -47.59 15.30 -22.01
CA LEU A 80 -46.23 15.20 -22.54
C LEU A 80 -45.24 16.10 -21.78
N MET A 81 -45.59 17.38 -21.59
CA MET A 81 -44.74 18.34 -20.87
C MET A 81 -44.48 17.89 -19.43
N LYS A 82 -45.49 17.31 -18.75
CA LYS A 82 -45.32 16.78 -17.40
C LYS A 82 -44.37 15.58 -17.38
N GLU A 83 -44.55 14.62 -18.30
CA GLU A 83 -43.71 13.43 -18.39
C GLU A 83 -42.24 13.79 -18.73
N TYR A 84 -42.05 14.67 -19.71
CA TYR A 84 -40.72 15.17 -20.06
C TYR A 84 -40.06 15.93 -18.90
N ALA A 85 -40.79 16.77 -18.17
CA ALA A 85 -40.25 17.46 -17.01
C ALA A 85 -39.78 16.49 -15.92
N LEU A 86 -40.57 15.44 -15.64
CA LEU A 86 -40.20 14.38 -14.69
C LEU A 86 -38.93 13.62 -15.15
N LYS A 87 -38.85 13.25 -16.42
CA LYS A 87 -37.69 12.54 -16.99
C LYS A 87 -36.42 13.41 -16.98
N ILE A 88 -36.54 14.69 -17.31
CA ILE A 88 -35.42 15.66 -17.22
C ILE A 88 -34.94 15.81 -15.78
N GLU A 89 -35.85 15.89 -14.81
CA GLU A 89 -35.48 15.97 -13.40
C GLU A 89 -34.76 14.70 -12.92
N ALA A 90 -35.25 13.52 -13.32
CA ALA A 90 -34.60 12.24 -13.03
C ALA A 90 -33.19 12.15 -13.63
N TYR A 91 -33.01 12.54 -14.90
CA TYR A 91 -31.69 12.58 -15.53
C TYR A 91 -30.75 13.59 -14.87
N ARG A 92 -31.26 14.74 -14.44
CA ARG A 92 -30.46 15.74 -13.73
C ARG A 92 -29.99 15.22 -12.38
N LYS A 93 -30.84 14.51 -11.63
CA LYS A 93 -30.45 13.82 -10.38
C LYS A 93 -29.36 12.80 -10.67
N PHE A 94 -29.59 11.89 -11.62
CA PHE A 94 -28.63 10.85 -12.01
C PHE A 94 -27.26 11.40 -12.45
N ALA A 95 -27.23 12.45 -13.27
CA ALA A 95 -25.99 13.08 -13.71
C ALA A 95 -25.19 13.67 -12.55
N LYS A 96 -25.87 14.27 -11.56
CA LYS A 96 -25.23 14.77 -10.34
C LYS A 96 -24.64 13.64 -9.50
N GLU A 97 -25.32 12.49 -9.42
CA GLU A 97 -24.77 11.32 -8.71
C GLU A 97 -23.47 10.85 -9.39
N GLN A 98 -23.47 10.74 -10.71
CA GLN A 98 -22.27 10.34 -11.48
C GLN A 98 -21.11 11.31 -11.34
N GLU A 99 -21.37 12.62 -11.38
CA GLU A 99 -20.34 13.66 -11.20
C GLU A 99 -19.66 13.55 -9.83
N VAL A 100 -20.44 13.38 -8.76
CA VAL A 100 -19.91 13.21 -7.40
C VAL A 100 -19.10 11.91 -7.30
N LEU A 101 -19.61 10.84 -7.93
CA LEU A 101 -18.96 9.53 -7.96
C LEU A 101 -17.57 9.61 -8.64
N GLU A 102 -17.51 10.28 -9.79
CA GLU A 102 -16.28 10.51 -10.55
C GLU A 102 -15.29 11.36 -9.77
N LYS A 103 -15.76 12.43 -9.13
CA LYS A 103 -14.92 13.30 -8.28
C LYS A 103 -14.29 12.52 -7.12
N ILE A 104 -15.08 11.67 -6.44
CA ILE A 104 -14.55 10.80 -5.39
C ILE A 104 -13.56 9.80 -6.00
N SER A 105 -13.97 9.03 -7.00
CA SER A 105 -13.14 7.97 -7.59
C SER A 105 -11.80 8.51 -8.11
N SER A 106 -11.80 9.65 -8.79
CA SER A 106 -10.59 10.28 -9.32
C SER A 106 -9.63 10.77 -8.23
N SER A 107 -10.15 11.29 -7.11
CA SER A 107 -9.33 11.72 -5.96
C SER A 107 -8.54 10.55 -5.34
N PHE A 108 -9.07 9.31 -5.42
CA PHE A 108 -8.40 8.11 -4.89
C PHE A 108 -7.42 7.44 -5.85
N ILE A 109 -7.29 7.89 -7.10
CA ILE A 109 -6.29 7.35 -8.04
C ILE A 109 -4.86 7.57 -7.49
N SER A 110 -4.61 8.75 -6.91
CA SER A 110 -3.31 9.18 -6.36
C SER A 110 -3.15 8.92 -4.86
N VAL A 111 -4.04 8.13 -4.25
CA VAL A 111 -3.95 7.82 -2.82
C VAL A 111 -2.71 6.99 -2.49
N ASP A 112 -2.01 7.37 -1.44
CA ASP A 112 -0.85 6.68 -0.87
C ASP A 112 -0.90 6.69 0.66
N ARG A 113 0.05 6.04 1.33
CA ARG A 113 0.10 5.99 2.80
C ARG A 113 0.13 7.37 3.49
N LYS A 114 0.66 8.42 2.85
CA LYS A 114 0.83 9.75 3.46
C LYS A 114 -0.46 10.58 3.36
N ASN A 115 -1.17 10.51 2.23
CA ASN A 115 -2.36 11.32 1.97
C ASN A 115 -3.70 10.57 2.19
N ALA A 116 -3.66 9.25 2.45
CA ALA A 116 -4.88 8.45 2.57
C ALA A 116 -5.89 9.00 3.59
N LYS A 117 -5.42 9.51 4.74
CA LYS A 117 -6.33 10.07 5.75
C LYS A 117 -7.05 11.31 5.23
N GLU A 118 -6.30 12.27 4.69
CA GLU A 118 -6.84 13.51 4.13
C GLU A 118 -7.85 13.23 3.02
N LYS A 119 -7.55 12.26 2.14
CA LYS A 119 -8.44 11.85 1.04
C LYS A 119 -9.72 11.18 1.52
N VAL A 120 -9.64 10.40 2.60
CA VAL A 120 -10.82 9.83 3.25
C VAL A 120 -11.68 10.92 3.90
N ASP A 121 -11.07 11.90 4.55
CA ASP A 121 -11.79 13.02 5.15
C ASP A 121 -12.48 13.87 4.05
N GLU A 122 -11.79 14.22 2.96
CA GLU A 122 -12.37 14.91 1.78
C GLU A 122 -13.56 14.14 1.18
N MET A 123 -13.44 12.81 1.06
CA MET A 123 -14.50 11.96 0.54
C MET A 123 -15.75 12.05 1.40
N PHE A 124 -15.58 12.05 2.73
CA PHE A 124 -16.70 12.10 3.66
C PHE A 124 -17.37 13.47 3.68
N GLU A 125 -16.64 14.56 3.48
CA GLU A 125 -17.23 15.88 3.27
C GLU A 125 -18.10 15.92 1.99
N VAL A 126 -17.57 15.42 0.88
CA VAL A 126 -18.34 15.33 -0.38
C VAL A 126 -19.56 14.41 -0.24
N ALA A 127 -19.41 13.30 0.49
CA ALA A 127 -20.51 12.39 0.78
C ALA A 127 -21.58 13.05 1.65
N TYR A 128 -21.19 13.88 2.63
CA TYR A 128 -22.10 14.63 3.48
C TYR A 128 -22.91 15.65 2.66
N GLU A 129 -22.26 16.43 1.79
CA GLU A 129 -22.93 17.40 0.91
C GLU A 129 -23.95 16.72 -0.03
N PHE A 130 -23.60 15.54 -0.53
CA PHE A 130 -24.43 14.80 -1.47
C PHE A 130 -25.59 14.06 -0.77
N LEU A 131 -25.29 13.21 0.21
CA LEU A 131 -26.27 12.35 0.88
C LEU A 131 -27.11 13.07 1.93
N LYS A 132 -26.57 14.15 2.52
CA LYS A 132 -27.21 14.92 3.60
C LYS A 132 -27.67 14.05 4.77
N PHE A 133 -26.83 13.12 5.20
CA PHE A 133 -27.08 12.31 6.39
C PHE A 133 -26.99 13.15 7.66
N ASP A 134 -27.66 12.71 8.73
CA ASP A 134 -27.59 13.40 10.03
C ASP A 134 -26.38 12.96 10.84
N TYR A 135 -26.01 11.68 10.71
CA TYR A 135 -24.85 11.10 11.36
C TYR A 135 -24.25 9.97 10.52
N MET A 136 -22.92 9.86 10.56
CA MET A 136 -22.15 8.79 9.96
C MET A 136 -21.00 8.41 10.89
N CYS A 137 -20.78 7.11 11.07
CA CYS A 137 -19.62 6.60 11.76
C CYS A 137 -18.87 5.54 10.94
N LEU A 138 -17.55 5.64 10.99
CA LEU A 138 -16.63 4.64 10.47
C LEU A 138 -15.92 3.97 11.65
N ALA A 139 -16.18 2.68 11.84
CA ALA A 139 -15.51 1.87 12.85
C ALA A 139 -14.62 0.82 12.18
N MET A 140 -13.37 0.70 12.61
CA MET A 140 -12.43 -0.30 12.10
C MET A 140 -12.23 -1.38 13.14
N PHE A 141 -12.22 -2.64 12.70
CA PHE A 141 -12.06 -3.79 13.60
C PHE A 141 -10.59 -4.15 13.77
N ASP A 142 -10.24 -4.63 14.97
CA ASP A 142 -8.98 -5.31 15.23
C ASP A 142 -8.90 -6.65 14.47
N ARG A 143 -7.77 -7.36 14.57
CA ARG A 143 -7.51 -8.55 13.74
C ARG A 143 -8.56 -9.65 13.93
N ASP A 144 -9.03 -9.82 15.16
CA ASP A 144 -9.95 -10.88 15.55
C ASP A 144 -11.41 -10.42 15.62
N ALA A 145 -11.68 -9.16 15.23
CA ALA A 145 -12.98 -8.50 15.33
C ALA A 145 -13.58 -8.51 16.76
N LYS A 146 -12.72 -8.51 17.77
CA LYS A 146 -13.08 -8.39 19.18
C LYS A 146 -13.24 -6.94 19.62
N GLU A 147 -12.51 -6.04 19.00
CA GLU A 147 -12.56 -4.61 19.30
C GLU A 147 -12.82 -3.79 18.04
N ALA A 148 -13.56 -2.70 18.19
CA ALA A 148 -13.83 -1.72 17.17
C ALA A 148 -13.30 -0.35 17.61
N THR A 149 -12.54 0.30 16.73
CA THR A 149 -12.04 1.66 16.90
C THR A 149 -12.81 2.61 15.99
N PHE A 150 -13.42 3.66 16.55
CA PHE A 150 -14.10 4.69 15.77
C PHE A 150 -13.07 5.67 15.19
N VAL A 151 -12.85 5.60 13.88
CA VAL A 151 -11.78 6.36 13.20
C VAL A 151 -12.27 7.60 12.48
N HIS A 152 -13.56 7.69 12.18
CA HIS A 152 -14.16 8.88 11.59
C HIS A 152 -15.63 9.00 12.03
N LEU A 153 -16.05 10.22 12.32
CA LEU A 153 -17.40 10.60 12.73
C LEU A 153 -17.77 11.88 11.99
N ASN A 154 -18.90 11.89 11.29
CA ASN A 154 -19.40 13.07 10.58
C ASN A 154 -20.91 13.23 10.85
N GLY A 155 -21.40 14.46 10.97
CA GLY A 155 -22.78 14.79 11.32
C GLY A 155 -22.90 16.14 12.00
N LYS A 156 -24.13 16.54 12.33
CA LYS A 156 -24.36 17.82 13.05
C LYS A 156 -23.72 17.76 14.45
N ASP A 157 -23.03 18.82 14.84
CA ASP A 157 -22.30 18.91 16.13
C ASP A 157 -23.13 18.55 17.37
N ALA A 158 -24.43 18.84 17.37
CA ALA A 158 -25.34 18.47 18.46
C ALA A 158 -25.58 16.96 18.52
N VAL A 159 -25.69 16.33 17.35
CA VAL A 159 -25.90 14.88 17.18
C VAL A 159 -24.63 14.12 17.54
N ILE A 160 -23.45 14.56 17.08
CA ILE A 160 -22.17 13.93 17.47
C ILE A 160 -21.97 13.98 19.00
N ARG A 161 -22.33 15.09 19.65
CA ARG A 161 -22.19 15.25 21.11
C ARG A 161 -23.14 14.37 21.92
N SER A 162 -24.31 14.03 21.38
CA SER A 162 -25.30 13.15 22.04
C SER A 162 -25.08 11.68 21.75
N HIS A 163 -24.18 11.32 20.82
CA HIS A 163 -23.86 9.93 20.50
C HIS A 163 -22.92 9.30 21.54
N PRO A 164 -23.08 7.99 21.82
CA PRO A 164 -22.27 7.29 22.81
C PRO A 164 -20.82 7.06 22.37
N TYR A 165 -20.51 7.22 21.07
CA TYR A 165 -19.20 6.95 20.49
C TYR A 165 -18.42 8.24 20.23
N ARG A 166 -17.13 8.22 20.57
CA ARG A 166 -16.19 9.34 20.37
C ARG A 166 -15.12 8.95 19.37
N LEU A 167 -14.56 9.93 18.68
CA LEU A 167 -13.43 9.71 17.77
C LEU A 167 -12.24 9.14 18.55
N GLY A 168 -11.66 8.04 18.08
CA GLY A 168 -10.57 7.31 18.74
C GLY A 168 -11.00 6.36 19.86
N MET A 169 -12.30 6.28 20.19
CA MET A 169 -12.80 5.35 21.19
C MET A 169 -12.66 3.90 20.69
N VAL A 170 -12.17 3.03 21.57
CA VAL A 170 -12.10 1.58 21.36
C VAL A 170 -13.17 0.93 22.21
N VAL A 171 -14.01 0.09 21.60
CA VAL A 171 -15.08 -0.63 22.27
C VAL A 171 -15.03 -2.11 21.91
N ALA A 172 -15.45 -2.97 22.84
CA ALA A 172 -15.62 -4.38 22.55
C ALA A 172 -16.79 -4.57 21.57
N THR A 173 -16.63 -5.45 20.59
CA THR A 173 -17.57 -5.62 19.48
C THR A 173 -18.95 -6.13 19.95
N ASP A 174 -19.02 -6.81 21.09
CA ASP A 174 -20.25 -7.26 21.75
C ASP A 174 -21.08 -6.12 22.36
N THR A 175 -20.46 -4.98 22.66
CA THR A 175 -21.13 -3.77 23.15
C THR A 175 -21.71 -2.90 22.04
N LEU A 176 -21.39 -3.20 20.78
CA LEU A 176 -21.90 -2.47 19.62
C LEU A 176 -23.38 -2.78 19.36
N PRO A 177 -24.09 -1.93 18.60
CA PRO A 177 -25.49 -2.15 18.29
C PRO A 177 -25.72 -3.49 17.58
N PRO A 178 -26.95 -4.07 17.66
CA PRO A 178 -27.26 -5.41 17.14
C PRO A 178 -26.94 -5.62 15.64
N VAL A 179 -26.76 -4.53 14.89
CA VAL A 179 -26.33 -4.52 13.49
C VAL A 179 -24.94 -5.12 13.24
N ILE A 180 -24.10 -5.20 14.28
CA ILE A 180 -22.72 -5.69 14.17
C ILE A 180 -22.63 -7.15 13.72
N ALA A 181 -23.47 -8.04 14.26
CA ALA A 181 -23.39 -9.47 13.97
C ALA A 181 -23.68 -9.81 12.49
N PRO A 182 -24.72 -9.23 11.84
CA PRO A 182 -24.88 -9.35 10.39
C PRO A 182 -23.74 -8.73 9.58
N VAL A 183 -23.21 -7.58 10.01
CA VAL A 183 -22.11 -6.89 9.30
C VAL A 183 -20.84 -7.73 9.31
N LEU A 184 -20.51 -8.38 10.43
CA LEU A 184 -19.39 -9.33 10.53
C LEU A 184 -19.59 -10.61 9.69
N ARG A 185 -20.82 -10.90 9.25
CA ARG A 185 -21.13 -11.93 8.24
C ARG A 185 -21.09 -11.39 6.80
N GLY A 186 -20.69 -10.15 6.60
CA GLY A 186 -20.59 -9.50 5.30
C GLY A 186 -21.93 -9.04 4.73
N ARG A 187 -22.99 -8.98 5.54
CA ARG A 187 -24.30 -8.49 5.10
C ARG A 187 -24.38 -6.98 5.25
N THR A 188 -24.88 -6.32 4.21
CA THR A 188 -25.32 -4.93 4.29
C THR A 188 -26.71 -4.91 4.90
N ILE A 189 -26.93 -4.04 5.89
CA ILE A 189 -28.23 -3.85 6.54
C ILE A 189 -28.76 -2.48 6.16
N ILE A 190 -30.00 -2.43 5.68
CA ILE A 190 -30.67 -1.22 5.27
C ILE A 190 -32.03 -1.19 5.95
N TYR A 191 -32.38 -0.02 6.49
CA TYR A 191 -33.71 0.25 7.00
C TYR A 191 -34.17 1.61 6.49
N GLU A 192 -35.41 1.63 6.00
CA GLU A 192 -36.14 2.85 5.64
C GLU A 192 -37.59 2.66 6.05
N ASP A 193 -38.11 3.62 6.82
CA ASP A 193 -39.51 3.72 7.18
C ASP A 193 -40.35 4.01 5.92
N MET A 194 -40.93 2.96 5.33
CA MET A 194 -41.80 3.00 4.15
C MET A 194 -43.16 2.44 4.55
N GLU A 195 -44.26 3.09 4.12
CA GLU A 195 -45.63 2.59 4.31
C GLU A 195 -45.85 1.19 3.69
N ASP A 196 -45.01 0.80 2.73
CA ASP A 196 -44.96 -0.56 2.17
C ASP A 196 -43.75 -1.33 2.72
N GLY A 197 -44.05 -2.31 3.57
CA GLY A 197 -43.08 -3.11 4.30
C GLY A 197 -42.10 -3.87 3.41
N LEU A 198 -40.81 -3.66 3.66
CA LEU A 198 -39.80 -4.69 3.45
C LEU A 198 -38.66 -4.49 4.44
N ILE A 199 -38.62 -5.40 5.42
CA ILE A 199 -37.73 -5.40 6.57
C ILE A 199 -36.51 -6.27 6.23
N GLU A 200 -35.41 -5.68 5.75
CA GLU A 200 -34.11 -6.40 5.66
C GLU A 200 -33.37 -6.44 7.00
N ALA A 201 -33.71 -5.54 7.94
CA ALA A 201 -33.15 -5.46 9.28
C ALA A 201 -34.08 -6.13 10.30
N GLY A 202 -33.66 -7.19 11.00
CA GLY A 202 -34.49 -7.85 12.02
C GLY A 202 -35.08 -6.90 13.07
N GLU A 203 -36.20 -7.29 13.69
CA GLU A 203 -37.00 -6.43 14.61
C GLU A 203 -36.16 -5.76 15.71
N GLU A 204 -35.24 -6.49 16.33
CA GLU A 204 -34.33 -5.97 17.36
C GLU A 204 -33.45 -4.82 16.86
N ILE A 205 -32.93 -4.92 15.62
CA ILE A 205 -32.11 -3.87 15.02
C ILE A 205 -32.98 -2.64 14.77
N ARG A 206 -34.17 -2.83 14.19
CA ARG A 206 -35.13 -1.75 13.92
C ARG A 206 -35.46 -0.98 15.19
N ASP A 207 -35.89 -1.70 16.24
CA ASP A 207 -36.38 -1.08 17.47
C ASP A 207 -35.26 -0.31 18.20
N PHE A 208 -34.01 -0.79 18.11
CA PHE A 208 -32.84 -0.06 18.61
C PHE A 208 -32.68 1.32 17.94
N PHE A 209 -32.73 1.40 16.61
CA PHE A 209 -32.56 2.67 15.89
C PHE A 209 -33.80 3.59 16.01
N LEU A 210 -35.01 3.02 15.97
CA LEU A 210 -36.24 3.79 16.17
C LEU A 210 -36.33 4.41 17.57
N SER A 211 -35.85 3.73 18.62
CA SER A 211 -35.80 4.28 19.99
C SER A 211 -34.94 5.56 20.10
N ARG A 212 -34.05 5.78 19.12
CA ARG A 212 -33.18 6.96 19.01
C ARG A 212 -33.72 8.01 18.01
N GLY A 213 -34.93 7.80 17.48
CA GLY A 213 -35.56 8.68 16.50
C GLY A 213 -34.92 8.59 15.11
N ILE A 214 -34.33 7.44 14.76
CA ILE A 214 -33.69 7.22 13.45
C ILE A 214 -34.66 6.44 12.57
N HIS A 215 -35.16 7.10 11.53
CA HIS A 215 -36.18 6.55 10.63
C HIS A 215 -35.58 5.88 9.39
N SER A 216 -34.30 6.11 9.11
CA SER A 216 -33.56 5.42 8.06
C SER A 216 -32.10 5.26 8.45
N PHE A 217 -31.54 4.07 8.20
CA PHE A 217 -30.11 3.83 8.39
C PHE A 217 -29.55 2.81 7.40
N PHE A 218 -28.24 2.90 7.19
CA PHE A 218 -27.47 1.96 6.39
C PHE A 218 -26.26 1.52 7.20
N ALA A 219 -26.02 0.22 7.27
CA ALA A 219 -24.82 -0.35 7.88
C ALA A 219 -24.14 -1.29 6.87
N LEU A 220 -22.94 -0.92 6.45
CA LEU A 220 -22.20 -1.60 5.38
C LEU A 220 -20.87 -2.14 5.92
N PRO A 221 -20.49 -3.39 5.59
CA PRO A 221 -19.17 -3.91 5.89
C PRO A 221 -18.12 -3.28 4.98
N ILE A 222 -16.92 -3.05 5.53
CA ILE A 222 -15.74 -2.65 4.75
C ILE A 222 -14.86 -3.87 4.57
N LEU A 223 -14.76 -4.33 3.33
CA LEU A 223 -13.96 -5.49 2.97
C LEU A 223 -12.56 -5.08 2.54
N VAL A 224 -11.55 -5.65 3.20
CA VAL A 224 -10.14 -5.54 2.80
C VAL A 224 -9.70 -6.91 2.29
N GLY A 225 -9.79 -7.09 0.97
CA GLY A 225 -9.62 -8.41 0.34
C GLY A 225 -10.82 -9.32 0.62
N LYS A 226 -10.65 -10.35 1.46
CA LYS A 226 -11.72 -11.30 1.86
C LYS A 226 -12.16 -11.13 3.31
N ARG A 227 -11.57 -10.19 4.05
CA ARG A 227 -11.79 -9.99 5.47
C ARG A 227 -12.58 -8.70 5.69
N ILE A 228 -13.52 -8.74 6.62
CA ILE A 228 -14.25 -7.55 7.08
C ILE A 228 -13.35 -6.85 8.09
N ASP A 229 -12.98 -5.62 7.78
CA ASP A 229 -11.97 -4.86 8.52
C ASP A 229 -12.55 -3.60 9.16
N GLY A 230 -13.84 -3.34 8.93
CA GLY A 230 -14.59 -2.26 9.54
C GLY A 230 -16.05 -2.27 9.10
N MET A 231 -16.79 -1.27 9.57
CA MET A 231 -18.15 -0.98 9.18
C MET A 231 -18.36 0.52 8.99
N LEU A 232 -19.21 0.88 8.05
CA LEU A 232 -19.73 2.22 7.84
C LEU A 232 -21.20 2.23 8.22
N VAL A 233 -21.59 3.09 9.16
CA VAL A 233 -23.00 3.30 9.52
C VAL A 233 -23.39 4.73 9.17
N VAL A 234 -24.54 4.89 8.53
CA VAL A 234 -25.13 6.18 8.16
C VAL A 234 -26.56 6.23 8.67
N GLU A 235 -26.91 7.27 9.40
CA GLU A 235 -28.20 7.45 10.09
C GLU A 235 -28.90 8.73 9.61
N TYR A 236 -30.24 8.66 9.49
CA TYR A 236 -31.11 9.76 9.10
C TYR A 236 -32.28 9.88 10.11
N HIS A 237 -32.46 11.08 10.67
CA HIS A 237 -33.60 11.43 11.53
C HIS A 237 -34.85 11.80 10.72
N HIS A 238 -34.65 12.29 9.50
CA HIS A 238 -35.75 12.69 8.62
C HIS A 238 -35.63 12.04 7.25
N ARG A 239 -36.78 11.84 6.60
CA ARG A 239 -36.83 11.36 5.22
C ARG A 239 -36.20 12.41 4.30
N SER A 240 -35.21 11.99 3.51
CA SER A 240 -34.64 12.80 2.43
C SER A 240 -35.16 12.24 1.11
N ASP A 241 -36.05 12.98 0.44
CA ASP A 241 -36.59 12.61 -0.88
C ASP A 241 -35.65 13.00 -2.03
N ALA A 242 -34.44 13.49 -1.71
CA ALA A 242 -33.50 14.01 -2.69
C ALA A 242 -32.83 12.90 -3.52
N ILE A 243 -32.64 11.72 -2.95
CA ILE A 243 -31.91 10.59 -3.55
C ILE A 243 -32.72 9.31 -3.30
N SER A 244 -32.84 8.46 -4.33
CA SER A 244 -33.52 7.17 -4.18
C SER A 244 -32.77 6.25 -3.20
N ARG A 245 -33.49 5.32 -2.56
CA ARG A 245 -32.90 4.27 -1.71
C ARG A 245 -31.77 3.52 -2.43
N GLU A 246 -32.02 3.15 -3.68
CA GLU A 246 -31.05 2.45 -4.52
C GLU A 246 -29.83 3.32 -4.76
N GLY A 247 -30.00 4.58 -5.14
CA GLY A 247 -28.90 5.54 -5.33
C GLY A 247 -28.03 5.69 -4.08
N ARG A 248 -28.65 5.84 -2.90
CA ARG A 248 -27.93 5.89 -1.61
C ARG A 248 -27.17 4.60 -1.33
N SER A 249 -27.80 3.44 -1.52
CA SER A 249 -27.14 2.15 -1.31
C SER A 249 -25.96 1.94 -2.25
N TYR A 250 -26.11 2.23 -3.54
CA TYR A 250 -25.04 2.12 -4.52
C TYR A 250 -23.86 3.04 -4.18
N PHE A 251 -24.15 4.30 -3.85
CA PHE A 251 -23.14 5.27 -3.47
C PHE A 251 -22.36 4.85 -2.21
N LEU A 252 -23.06 4.43 -1.15
CA LEU A 252 -22.43 3.96 0.09
C LEU A 252 -21.62 2.67 -0.12
N LYS A 253 -22.11 1.73 -0.94
CA LYS A 253 -21.36 0.53 -1.33
C LYS A 253 -20.06 0.89 -2.04
N MET A 254 -20.11 1.87 -2.95
CA MET A 254 -18.89 2.36 -3.59
C MET A 254 -17.91 2.94 -2.57
N ILE A 255 -18.38 3.80 -1.66
CA ILE A 255 -17.53 4.35 -0.59
C ILE A 255 -16.86 3.23 0.20
N THR A 256 -17.60 2.22 0.64
CA THR A 256 -17.02 1.09 1.39
C THR A 256 -16.01 0.29 0.57
N ASN A 257 -16.22 0.15 -0.75
CA ASN A 257 -15.27 -0.51 -1.64
C ASN A 257 -13.99 0.32 -1.79
N ILE A 258 -14.09 1.64 -2.01
CA ILE A 258 -12.95 2.55 -2.10
C ILE A 258 -12.14 2.55 -0.81
N LEU A 259 -12.80 2.59 0.35
CA LEU A 259 -12.15 2.49 1.66
C LEU A 259 -11.39 1.16 1.82
N GLY A 260 -12.04 0.05 1.43
CA GLY A 260 -11.46 -1.29 1.46
C GLY A 260 -10.21 -1.42 0.58
N ASP A 261 -10.30 -0.95 -0.67
CA ASP A 261 -9.21 -0.98 -1.64
C ASP A 261 -8.07 -0.04 -1.25
N THR A 262 -8.39 1.14 -0.73
CA THR A 262 -7.40 2.10 -0.19
C THR A 262 -6.62 1.47 0.96
N LYS A 263 -7.33 0.90 1.94
CA LYS A 263 -6.67 0.23 3.08
C LYS A 263 -5.82 -0.95 2.62
N LYS A 264 -6.30 -1.74 1.66
CA LYS A 264 -5.55 -2.85 1.04
C LYS A 264 -4.26 -2.34 0.38
N LYS A 265 -4.34 -1.28 -0.43
CA LYS A 265 -3.21 -0.64 -1.11
C LYS A 265 -2.19 -0.14 -0.08
N THR A 266 -2.61 0.64 0.91
CA THR A 266 -1.73 1.18 1.95
C THR A 266 -1.05 0.08 2.77
N LEU A 267 -1.76 -1.01 3.10
CA LEU A 267 -1.18 -2.17 3.79
C LEU A 267 -0.14 -2.87 2.91
N TYR A 268 -0.41 -3.01 1.62
CA TYR A 268 0.51 -3.61 0.67
C TYR A 268 1.77 -2.75 0.51
N GLU A 269 1.64 -1.43 0.34
CA GLU A 269 2.75 -0.48 0.30
C GLU A 269 3.59 -0.54 1.57
N ARG A 270 2.96 -0.61 2.76
CA ARG A 270 3.69 -0.75 4.02
C ARG A 270 4.48 -2.06 4.08
N ARG A 271 3.91 -3.16 3.60
CA ARG A 271 4.61 -4.45 3.52
C ARG A 271 5.78 -4.40 2.56
N LEU A 272 5.59 -3.84 1.36
CA LEU A 272 6.66 -3.64 0.38
C LEU A 272 7.78 -2.78 0.96
N TYR A 273 7.43 -1.66 1.59
CA TYR A 273 8.39 -0.79 2.26
C TYR A 273 9.18 -1.54 3.34
N ASN A 274 8.49 -2.27 4.22
CA ASN A 274 9.15 -3.04 5.26
C ASN A 274 10.08 -4.12 4.68
N SER A 275 9.66 -4.84 3.65
CA SER A 275 10.49 -5.86 2.99
C SER A 275 11.68 -5.26 2.24
N ALA A 276 11.51 -4.08 1.64
CA ALA A 276 12.57 -3.42 0.88
C ALA A 276 13.66 -2.82 1.78
N TYR A 277 13.32 -2.46 3.03
CA TYR A 277 14.16 -1.63 3.90
C TYR A 277 14.50 -2.23 5.27
N PHE A 278 13.88 -3.32 5.71
CA PHE A 278 14.10 -3.89 7.04
C PHE A 278 14.28 -5.41 6.99
N ASP A 279 15.13 -5.93 7.88
CA ASP A 279 15.29 -7.37 8.08
C ASP A 279 14.12 -7.95 8.87
N LYS A 280 13.56 -9.06 8.38
CA LYS A 280 12.37 -9.68 8.98
C LYS A 280 12.66 -10.28 10.36
N ALA A 281 13.87 -10.81 10.58
CA ALA A 281 14.23 -11.54 11.78
C ALA A 281 14.62 -10.61 12.93
N THR A 282 15.50 -9.64 12.68
CA THR A 282 16.04 -8.73 13.69
C THR A 282 15.25 -7.43 13.82
N LYS A 283 14.38 -7.10 12.86
CA LYS A 283 13.67 -5.81 12.72
C LYS A 283 14.58 -4.59 12.53
N LEU A 284 15.89 -4.80 12.40
CA LEU A 284 16.83 -3.74 12.04
C LEU A 284 16.63 -3.31 10.58
N ALA A 285 17.22 -2.16 10.23
CA ALA A 285 17.36 -1.77 8.83
C ALA A 285 18.09 -2.89 8.05
N ASN A 286 17.79 -3.03 6.77
CA ASN A 286 18.63 -3.81 5.87
C ASN A 286 19.65 -2.90 5.16
N ARG A 287 20.51 -3.49 4.31
CA ARG A 287 21.53 -2.73 3.55
C ARG A 287 20.94 -1.57 2.75
N ASN A 288 19.75 -1.72 2.15
CA ASN A 288 19.12 -0.65 1.35
C ASN A 288 18.75 0.57 2.21
N MET A 289 18.17 0.36 3.39
CA MET A 289 17.84 1.45 4.30
C MET A 289 19.10 2.11 4.85
N LEU A 290 20.11 1.31 5.19
CA LEU A 290 21.40 1.81 5.66
C LEU A 290 22.06 2.72 4.62
N VAL A 291 22.19 2.26 3.36
CA VAL A 291 22.77 3.06 2.27
C VAL A 291 21.99 4.35 2.06
N LYS A 292 20.65 4.30 2.12
CA LYS A 292 19.80 5.48 2.03
C LYS A 292 20.10 6.47 3.16
N LYS A 293 20.24 6.00 4.39
CA LYS A 293 20.57 6.83 5.56
C LYS A 293 21.98 7.41 5.46
N LEU A 294 22.96 6.60 5.08
CA LEU A 294 24.35 7.07 4.91
C LEU A 294 24.45 8.19 3.87
N LYS A 295 23.77 8.05 2.73
CA LYS A 295 23.72 9.11 1.71
C LYS A 295 23.11 10.41 2.25
N GLN A 296 22.05 10.32 3.05
CA GLN A 296 21.44 11.49 3.69
C GLN A 296 22.38 12.16 4.68
N GLU A 297 23.07 11.39 5.52
CA GLU A 297 24.05 11.91 6.48
C GLU A 297 25.24 12.57 5.79
N ILE A 298 25.77 11.98 4.71
CA ILE A 298 26.88 12.58 3.95
C ILE A 298 26.45 13.90 3.29
N GLN A 299 25.27 13.94 2.67
CA GLN A 299 24.79 15.16 1.98
C GLN A 299 24.48 16.33 2.91
N GLY A 300 24.11 16.05 4.16
CA GLY A 300 23.68 17.07 5.13
C GLY A 300 24.80 17.67 5.98
N ARG A 301 26.06 17.25 5.79
CA ARG A 301 27.17 17.57 6.70
C ARG A 301 28.28 18.38 6.04
N LYS A 302 29.02 19.11 6.87
CA LYS A 302 30.27 19.77 6.50
C LYS A 302 31.43 18.78 6.64
N ASP A 303 32.52 19.00 5.90
CA ASP A 303 33.72 18.13 5.93
C ASP A 303 34.35 17.97 7.33
N SER A 304 34.11 18.91 8.25
CA SER A 304 34.57 18.82 9.65
C SER A 304 33.80 17.81 10.50
N GLU A 305 32.66 17.31 10.03
CA GLU A 305 31.84 16.34 10.76
C GLU A 305 32.09 14.93 10.22
N LYS A 306 32.74 14.10 11.03
CA LYS A 306 33.10 12.75 10.62
C LYS A 306 31.93 11.77 10.80
N ILE A 307 31.91 10.74 9.96
CA ILE A 307 30.98 9.61 10.07
C ILE A 307 31.81 8.34 10.09
N ALA A 308 31.69 7.54 11.14
CA ALA A 308 32.33 6.22 11.18
C ALA A 308 31.35 5.15 10.69
N VAL A 309 31.87 4.23 9.87
CA VAL A 309 31.15 3.04 9.39
C VAL A 309 31.87 1.81 9.88
N LEU A 310 31.16 0.98 10.65
CA LEU A 310 31.68 -0.27 11.19
C LEU A 310 30.97 -1.43 10.51
N THR A 311 31.70 -2.33 9.87
CA THR A 311 31.22 -3.61 9.34
C THR A 311 31.56 -4.70 10.35
N ILE A 312 30.57 -5.46 10.81
CA ILE A 312 30.70 -6.42 11.92
C ILE A 312 30.24 -7.79 11.42
N GLU A 313 31.16 -8.76 11.33
CA GLU A 313 30.85 -10.13 10.93
C GLU A 313 30.91 -11.10 12.13
N LEU A 314 29.88 -11.94 12.29
CA LEU A 314 29.87 -13.07 13.21
C LEU A 314 30.66 -14.26 12.59
N VAL A 315 31.97 -14.29 12.79
CA VAL A 315 32.92 -15.17 12.07
C VAL A 315 32.57 -16.66 12.20
N ASN A 316 32.21 -17.11 13.40
CA ASN A 316 31.92 -18.52 13.68
C ASN A 316 30.44 -18.90 13.51
N LEU A 317 29.60 -18.05 12.92
CA LEU A 317 28.17 -18.34 12.74
C LEU A 317 27.91 -19.58 11.87
N LYS A 318 28.72 -19.80 10.83
CA LYS A 318 28.63 -21.01 10.00
C LYS A 318 28.91 -22.28 10.80
N THR A 319 29.92 -22.25 11.67
CA THR A 319 30.25 -23.36 12.58
C THR A 319 29.13 -23.63 13.58
N ILE A 320 28.54 -22.57 14.14
CA ILE A 320 27.37 -22.67 15.03
C ILE A 320 26.19 -23.31 14.28
N ASN A 321 25.89 -22.87 13.06
CA ASN A 321 24.83 -23.45 12.24
C ASN A 321 25.08 -24.93 11.93
N GLY A 322 26.32 -25.30 11.61
CA GLY A 322 26.68 -26.68 11.33
C GLY A 322 26.58 -27.60 12.56
N SER A 323 26.84 -27.06 13.76
CA SER A 323 26.87 -27.86 15.00
C SER A 323 25.51 -27.92 15.71
N PHE A 324 24.75 -26.82 15.70
CA PHE A 324 23.52 -26.66 16.49
C PHE A 324 22.27 -26.35 15.64
N GLY A 325 22.43 -26.29 14.32
CA GLY A 325 21.36 -26.03 13.37
C GLY A 325 21.00 -24.54 13.21
N HIS A 326 20.33 -24.24 12.09
CA HIS A 326 19.96 -22.86 11.71
C HIS A 326 19.04 -22.15 12.71
N THR A 327 18.22 -22.88 13.47
CA THR A 327 17.35 -22.29 14.50
C THR A 327 18.17 -21.62 15.59
N ILE A 328 19.26 -22.25 16.02
CA ILE A 328 20.17 -21.73 17.04
C ILE A 328 20.98 -20.55 16.49
N GLY A 329 21.55 -20.66 15.29
CA GLY A 329 22.24 -19.52 14.68
C GLY A 329 21.32 -18.31 14.46
N LYS A 330 20.05 -18.53 14.10
CA LYS A 330 19.07 -17.44 14.03
C LYS A 330 18.85 -16.76 15.39
N ARG A 331 18.84 -17.51 16.49
CA ARG A 331 18.75 -16.93 17.85
C ARG A 331 19.99 -16.12 18.19
N ILE A 332 21.18 -16.63 17.88
CA ILE A 332 22.44 -15.89 18.04
C ILE A 332 22.36 -14.55 17.31
N VAL A 333 21.96 -14.53 16.04
CA VAL A 333 21.82 -13.29 15.26
C VAL A 333 20.82 -12.31 15.90
N ILE A 334 19.68 -12.79 16.40
CA ILE A 334 18.69 -11.94 17.06
C ILE A 334 19.26 -11.31 18.35
N GLN A 335 19.98 -12.10 19.14
CA GLN A 335 20.61 -11.61 20.37
C GLN A 335 21.77 -10.65 20.07
N SER A 336 22.59 -10.93 19.06
CA SER A 336 23.63 -10.00 18.58
C SER A 336 23.02 -8.66 18.15
N ALA A 337 21.88 -8.68 17.44
CA ALA A 337 21.16 -7.47 17.07
C ALA A 337 20.67 -6.67 18.30
N ALA A 338 20.19 -7.35 19.34
CA ALA A 338 19.78 -6.72 20.58
C ALA A 338 20.96 -6.08 21.33
N ILE A 339 22.10 -6.76 21.40
CA ILE A 339 23.35 -6.24 22.00
C ILE A 339 23.79 -4.97 21.25
N LEU A 340 23.85 -5.01 19.92
CA LEU A 340 24.21 -3.84 19.11
C LEU A 340 23.25 -2.67 19.34
N ARG A 341 21.94 -2.92 19.40
CA ARG A 341 20.94 -1.88 19.66
C ARG A 341 21.11 -1.24 21.04
N HIS A 342 21.47 -2.03 22.04
CA HIS A 342 21.73 -1.53 23.39
C HIS A 342 23.01 -0.68 23.47
N LEU A 343 24.08 -1.10 22.78
CA LEU A 343 25.37 -0.41 22.79
C LEU A 343 25.37 0.94 22.07
N PHE A 344 24.75 0.98 20.89
CA PHE A 344 24.83 2.14 20.00
C PHE A 344 23.58 3.05 20.06
N GLY A 345 22.48 2.57 20.65
CA GLY A 345 21.28 3.37 20.88
C GLY A 345 20.62 3.92 19.62
N GLU A 346 19.82 4.99 19.78
CA GLU A 346 19.13 5.67 18.68
C GLU A 346 20.01 6.68 17.92
N SER A 347 21.17 7.03 18.47
CA SER A 347 22.13 7.96 17.86
C SER A 347 22.88 7.35 16.66
N CYS A 348 22.83 6.04 16.49
CA CYS A 348 23.51 5.34 15.40
C CYS A 348 22.51 4.58 14.52
N TYR A 349 22.88 4.36 13.26
CA TYR A 349 22.09 3.52 12.36
C TYR A 349 22.67 2.12 12.30
N ILE A 350 21.88 1.12 12.70
CA ILE A 350 22.28 -0.28 12.73
C ILE A 350 21.49 -1.03 11.66
N SER A 351 22.18 -1.80 10.84
CA SER A 351 21.56 -2.68 9.85
C SER A 351 22.10 -4.10 9.93
N ARG A 352 21.30 -5.04 9.44
CA ARG A 352 21.75 -6.39 9.10
C ARG A 352 21.90 -6.46 7.57
N SER A 353 23.11 -6.71 7.10
CA SER A 353 23.46 -6.76 5.67
C SER A 353 23.27 -8.16 5.09
N SER A 354 23.66 -9.20 5.85
CA SER A 354 23.57 -10.60 5.43
C SER A 354 23.32 -11.54 6.65
N GLU A 355 23.52 -12.85 6.50
CA GLU A 355 23.18 -13.83 7.55
C GLU A 355 23.85 -13.55 8.89
N GLY A 356 25.12 -13.13 8.88
CA GLY A 356 25.91 -12.84 10.08
C GLY A 356 26.63 -11.49 10.02
N GLU A 357 26.27 -10.61 9.09
CA GLU A 357 26.89 -9.28 8.97
C GLU A 357 25.95 -8.17 9.41
N PHE A 358 26.49 -7.29 10.24
CA PHE A 358 25.87 -6.07 10.67
C PHE A 358 26.70 -4.88 10.21
N ILE A 359 26.06 -3.74 10.02
CA ILE A 359 26.74 -2.49 9.72
C ILE A 359 26.19 -1.42 10.65
N VAL A 360 27.09 -0.69 11.30
CA VAL A 360 26.77 0.44 12.18
C VAL A 360 27.32 1.72 11.55
N ILE A 361 26.47 2.74 11.45
CA ILE A 361 26.87 4.10 11.09
C ILE A 361 26.79 4.96 12.34
N GLN A 362 27.90 5.60 12.68
CA GLN A 362 28.01 6.54 13.77
C GLN A 362 28.17 7.96 13.19
N PRO A 363 27.10 8.75 13.15
CA PRO A 363 27.16 10.13 12.70
C PRO A 363 27.77 11.04 13.77
N GLY A 364 28.48 12.11 13.35
CA GLY A 364 28.94 13.17 14.26
C GLY A 364 30.07 12.75 15.18
N VAL A 365 31.03 11.98 14.66
CA VAL A 365 32.21 11.58 15.42
C VAL A 365 33.21 12.75 15.44
N GLU A 366 33.71 13.11 16.62
CA GLU A 366 34.69 14.19 16.80
C GLU A 366 36.11 13.72 16.43
N ASP A 367 36.50 12.53 16.88
CA ASP A 367 37.81 11.94 16.62
C ASP A 367 37.75 10.40 16.57
N THR A 368 38.74 9.81 15.91
CA THR A 368 39.01 8.38 15.80
C THR A 368 39.09 7.66 17.15
N ASP A 369 39.62 8.30 18.20
CA ASP A 369 39.69 7.75 19.56
C ASP A 369 38.30 7.34 20.11
N ARG A 370 37.26 8.12 19.78
CA ARG A 370 35.89 7.80 20.18
C ARG A 370 35.38 6.54 19.48
N VAL A 371 35.74 6.36 18.21
CA VAL A 371 35.39 5.17 17.43
C VAL A 371 36.11 3.95 18.02
N GLU A 372 37.39 4.08 18.38
CA GLU A 372 38.14 3.02 19.04
C GLU A 372 37.51 2.61 20.38
N GLY A 373 37.11 3.58 21.20
CA GLY A 373 36.40 3.32 22.45
C GLY A 373 35.08 2.58 22.23
N ASP A 374 34.29 2.97 21.22
CA ASP A 374 33.03 2.31 20.89
C ASP A 374 33.24 0.89 20.35
N VAL A 375 34.29 0.67 19.55
CA VAL A 375 34.68 -0.66 19.10
C VAL A 375 35.15 -1.53 20.26
N GLN A 376 35.89 -0.98 21.23
CA GLN A 376 36.29 -1.75 22.41
C GLN A 376 35.07 -2.16 23.24
N ARG A 377 34.11 -1.25 23.47
CA ARG A 377 32.83 -1.58 24.13
C ARG A 377 32.06 -2.67 23.39
N LEU A 378 32.09 -2.65 22.07
CA LEU A 378 31.52 -3.71 21.23
C LEU A 378 32.21 -5.05 21.47
N LEU A 379 33.55 -5.10 21.43
CA LEU A 379 34.30 -6.32 21.68
C LEU A 379 34.03 -6.88 23.09
N ASP A 380 33.98 -6.02 24.09
CA ASP A 380 33.72 -6.40 25.48
C ASP A 380 32.32 -7.00 25.65
N ALA A 381 31.31 -6.45 24.96
CA ALA A 381 29.96 -6.98 25.01
C ALA A 381 29.83 -8.38 24.41
N PHE A 382 30.66 -8.71 23.40
CA PHE A 382 30.71 -10.03 22.77
C PHE A 382 31.76 -10.97 23.39
N SER A 383 32.50 -10.51 24.42
CA SER A 383 33.44 -11.36 25.16
C SER A 383 32.73 -12.43 26.01
N ARG A 384 31.44 -12.24 26.30
CA ARG A 384 30.62 -13.18 27.07
C ARG A 384 29.81 -14.09 26.13
N PRO A 385 29.64 -15.38 26.47
CA PRO A 385 28.75 -16.28 25.72
C PRO A 385 27.33 -15.74 25.60
N ILE A 386 26.71 -15.92 24.45
CA ILE A 386 25.33 -15.51 24.16
C ILE A 386 24.39 -16.67 24.46
N SER A 387 23.44 -16.45 25.37
CA SER A 387 22.36 -17.41 25.65
C SER A 387 21.32 -17.40 24.54
N THR A 388 20.92 -18.59 24.08
CA THR A 388 19.90 -18.74 23.02
C THR A 388 18.50 -18.99 23.56
N GLU A 389 18.33 -19.12 24.88
CA GLU A 389 17.06 -19.43 25.57
C GLU A 389 16.41 -20.75 25.09
N THR A 390 17.21 -21.68 24.58
CA THR A 390 16.75 -22.97 24.02
C THR A 390 17.19 -24.18 24.85
N GLY A 391 17.67 -23.97 26.08
CA GLY A 391 18.17 -25.05 26.95
C GLY A 391 19.55 -25.60 26.58
N ILE A 392 20.24 -25.01 25.60
CA ILE A 392 21.64 -25.29 25.27
C ILE A 392 22.52 -24.28 26.02
N GLU A 393 23.75 -24.68 26.35
CA GLU A 393 24.74 -23.79 26.94
C GLU A 393 24.99 -22.54 26.07
N ALA A 394 25.29 -21.42 26.70
CA ALA A 394 25.56 -20.18 26.02
C ALA A 394 26.80 -20.32 25.11
N LEU A 395 26.74 -19.75 23.90
CA LEU A 395 27.75 -19.95 22.87
C LEU A 395 28.64 -18.70 22.71
N PHE A 396 29.95 -18.90 22.61
CA PHE A 396 30.87 -17.83 22.25
C PHE A 396 30.69 -17.41 20.79
N VAL A 397 30.65 -16.10 20.56
CA VAL A 397 30.53 -15.50 19.22
C VAL A 397 31.79 -14.69 18.94
N VAL A 398 32.47 -15.05 17.85
CA VAL A 398 33.69 -14.36 17.42
C VAL A 398 33.30 -13.27 16.43
N LEU A 399 33.80 -12.05 16.67
CA LEU A 399 33.59 -10.90 15.80
C LEU A 399 34.84 -10.60 14.96
N SER A 400 34.58 -10.14 13.74
CA SER A 400 35.53 -9.37 12.93
C SER A 400 34.91 -8.00 12.64
N VAL A 401 35.67 -6.93 12.85
CA VAL A 401 35.20 -5.55 12.67
C VAL A 401 36.10 -4.80 11.70
N GLY A 402 35.50 -4.24 10.65
CA GLY A 402 36.14 -3.28 9.75
C GLY A 402 35.64 -1.88 10.03
N VAL A 403 36.54 -0.89 10.02
CA VAL A 403 36.17 0.51 10.27
C VAL A 403 36.64 1.40 9.12
N ALA A 404 35.77 2.28 8.63
CA ALA A 404 36.14 3.36 7.73
C ALA A 404 35.48 4.67 8.17
N VAL A 405 36.19 5.79 8.02
CA VAL A 405 35.78 7.11 8.51
C VAL A 405 35.65 8.10 7.35
N HIS A 406 34.47 8.70 7.20
CA HIS A 406 34.25 9.84 6.29
C HIS A 406 34.82 11.13 6.90
N PRO A 407 35.45 12.01 6.11
CA PRO A 407 35.70 11.90 4.67
C PRO A 407 37.01 11.17 4.31
N ASP A 408 37.84 10.86 5.31
CA ASP A 408 39.22 10.39 5.18
C ASP A 408 39.36 9.06 4.41
N ASN A 409 38.35 8.19 4.48
CA ASN A 409 38.33 6.87 3.85
C ASN A 409 37.26 6.74 2.77
N GLY A 410 36.71 7.86 2.28
CA GLY A 410 35.71 7.87 1.22
C GLY A 410 34.68 9.00 1.40
N ARG A 411 34.34 9.67 0.29
CA ARG A 411 33.41 10.81 0.27
C ARG A 411 31.99 10.46 -0.19
N ASP A 412 31.77 9.22 -0.61
CA ASP A 412 30.45 8.73 -1.00
C ASP A 412 30.15 7.40 -0.27
N ALA A 413 28.86 7.11 -0.12
CA ALA A 413 28.39 5.94 0.62
C ALA A 413 28.92 4.62 0.07
N SER A 414 29.10 4.49 -1.26
CA SER A 414 29.62 3.26 -1.88
C SER A 414 31.08 3.03 -1.52
N THR A 415 31.92 4.05 -1.68
CA THR A 415 33.35 3.97 -1.37
C THR A 415 33.56 3.70 0.12
N LEU A 416 32.84 4.42 0.99
CA LEU A 416 32.99 4.25 2.44
C LEU A 416 32.58 2.85 2.92
N LEU A 417 31.47 2.31 2.41
CA LEU A 417 31.05 0.94 2.71
C LEU A 417 32.02 -0.10 2.15
N LYS A 418 32.50 0.07 0.91
CA LYS A 418 33.51 -0.81 0.31
C LYS A 418 34.77 -0.85 1.17
N ASN A 419 35.25 0.30 1.62
CA ASN A 419 36.48 0.42 2.39
C ASN A 419 36.33 -0.17 3.80
N ALA A 420 35.18 0.00 4.44
CA ALA A 420 34.86 -0.70 5.70
C ALA A 420 34.78 -2.23 5.49
N ASP A 421 34.16 -2.70 4.39
CA ASP A 421 34.08 -4.13 4.05
C ASP A 421 35.50 -4.72 3.84
N LEU A 422 36.39 -3.99 3.14
CA LEU A 422 37.80 -4.39 2.95
C LEU A 422 38.56 -4.49 4.29
N ALA A 423 38.37 -3.53 5.19
CA ALA A 423 38.96 -3.56 6.52
C ALA A 423 38.47 -4.79 7.32
N GLY A 424 37.17 -5.09 7.28
CA GLY A 424 36.60 -6.27 7.94
C GLY A 424 37.11 -7.59 7.36
N LEU A 425 37.32 -7.65 6.04
CA LEU A 425 37.94 -8.79 5.37
C LEU A 425 39.40 -8.98 5.83
N GLN A 426 40.18 -7.90 5.94
CA GLN A 426 41.55 -7.99 6.44
C GLN A 426 41.59 -8.45 7.90
N ALA A 427 40.70 -7.93 8.74
CA ALA A 427 40.58 -8.36 10.13
C ALA A 427 40.38 -9.88 10.22
N LYS A 428 39.46 -10.41 9.42
CA LYS A 428 39.21 -11.86 9.31
C LYS A 428 40.43 -12.64 8.83
N ASN A 429 41.09 -12.21 7.76
CA ASN A 429 42.23 -12.92 7.17
C ASN A 429 43.46 -12.92 8.08
N THR A 430 43.63 -11.89 8.92
CA THR A 430 44.77 -11.75 9.83
C THR A 430 44.48 -12.21 11.25
N ASN A 431 43.31 -12.81 11.49
CA ASN A 431 42.80 -13.16 12.83
C ASN A 431 42.82 -11.99 13.83
N ARG A 432 42.73 -10.75 13.32
CA ARG A 432 42.55 -9.54 14.13
C ARG A 432 41.07 -9.32 14.35
N LYS A 433 40.69 -8.87 15.54
CA LYS A 433 39.27 -8.57 15.85
C LYS A 433 38.79 -7.29 15.16
N VAL A 434 39.70 -6.34 14.93
CA VAL A 434 39.40 -5.00 14.41
C VAL A 434 40.50 -4.56 13.46
N VAL A 435 40.13 -3.97 12.33
CA VAL A 435 41.04 -3.26 11.43
C VAL A 435 40.39 -1.95 10.99
N PHE A 436 41.14 -0.86 11.05
CA PHE A 436 40.77 0.43 10.44
C PHE A 436 41.29 0.46 9.01
N TYR A 437 40.49 1.00 8.09
CA TYR A 437 40.88 1.15 6.70
C TYR A 437 42.02 2.15 6.57
N THR A 438 43.00 1.78 5.73
CA THR A 438 44.06 2.66 5.24
C THR A 438 44.16 2.48 3.73
N GLU A 439 44.65 3.47 2.98
CA GLU A 439 44.78 3.35 1.52
C GLU A 439 45.67 2.15 1.12
N GLN A 440 46.69 1.85 1.92
CA GLN A 440 47.61 0.72 1.75
C GLN A 440 46.91 -0.65 1.83
N LEU A 441 45.72 -0.71 2.42
CA LEU A 441 44.97 -1.94 2.61
C LEU A 441 44.47 -2.51 1.28
N GLU A 442 44.07 -1.66 0.34
CA GLU A 442 43.54 -2.10 -0.96
C GLU A 442 44.64 -2.80 -1.77
N ASP A 443 45.83 -2.23 -1.79
CA ASP A 443 47.02 -2.81 -2.41
C ASP A 443 47.40 -4.15 -1.75
N LEU A 444 47.37 -4.22 -0.41
CA LEU A 444 47.69 -5.43 0.34
C LEU A 444 46.71 -6.57 0.05
N ILE A 445 45.41 -6.28 -0.05
CA ILE A 445 44.38 -7.28 -0.36
C ILE A 445 44.50 -7.76 -1.81
N ALA A 446 44.76 -6.84 -2.75
CA ALA A 446 44.99 -7.18 -4.15
C ALA A 446 46.25 -8.04 -4.31
N GLU A 447 47.35 -7.65 -3.65
CA GLU A 447 48.61 -8.40 -3.63
C GLU A 447 48.40 -9.79 -3.05
N ASN A 448 47.76 -9.92 -1.88
CA ASN A 448 47.46 -11.21 -1.27
C ASN A 448 46.58 -12.11 -2.15
N THR A 449 45.61 -11.54 -2.85
CA THR A 449 44.73 -12.30 -3.76
C THR A 449 45.52 -12.84 -4.96
N LEU A 450 46.33 -12.01 -5.60
CA LEU A 450 47.22 -12.42 -6.69
C LEU A 450 48.21 -13.48 -6.22
N PHE A 451 48.76 -13.30 -5.01
CA PHE A 451 49.73 -14.21 -4.42
C PHE A 451 49.11 -15.56 -4.07
N ARG A 452 47.86 -15.58 -3.60
CA ARG A 452 47.11 -16.83 -3.35
C ARG A 452 46.79 -17.58 -4.63
N ASN A 453 46.40 -16.88 -5.68
CA ASN A 453 46.22 -17.49 -7.01
C ASN A 453 47.52 -18.08 -7.54
N ARG A 454 48.63 -17.35 -7.35
CA ARG A 454 49.96 -17.82 -7.72
C ARG A 454 50.35 -19.06 -6.94
N LEU A 455 50.17 -19.09 -5.61
CA LEU A 455 50.44 -20.25 -4.76
C LEU A 455 49.76 -21.53 -5.28
N PHE A 456 48.50 -21.42 -5.71
CA PHE A 456 47.77 -22.55 -6.27
C PHE A 456 48.35 -23.03 -7.60
N GLN A 457 48.75 -22.11 -8.49
CA GLN A 457 49.42 -22.43 -9.75
C GLN A 457 50.82 -23.01 -9.51
N SER A 458 51.57 -22.47 -8.55
CA SER A 458 52.92 -22.90 -8.19
C SER A 458 52.98 -24.35 -7.73
N LEU A 459 51.92 -24.85 -7.09
CA LEU A 459 51.79 -26.26 -6.76
C LEU A 459 51.66 -27.13 -8.02
N GLN A 460 50.93 -26.67 -9.04
CA GLN A 460 50.78 -27.37 -10.32
C GLN A 460 52.05 -27.28 -11.19
N ASN A 461 52.81 -26.19 -11.05
CA ASN A 461 54.02 -25.90 -11.82
C ASN A 461 55.31 -26.50 -11.21
N ASN A 462 55.23 -27.25 -10.11
CA ASN A 462 56.39 -27.77 -9.37
C ASN A 462 57.39 -26.69 -8.93
N GLU A 463 56.89 -25.53 -8.50
CA GLU A 463 57.70 -24.39 -8.05
C GLU A 463 58.14 -24.48 -6.58
N PHE A 464 57.64 -25.48 -5.85
CA PHE A 464 58.02 -25.77 -4.47
C PHE A 464 59.13 -26.80 -4.39
N PHE A 465 60.08 -26.61 -3.48
CA PHE A 465 61.15 -27.57 -3.20
C PHE A 465 61.50 -27.58 -1.71
N LEU A 466 62.25 -28.60 -1.29
CA LEU A 466 62.72 -28.74 0.08
C LEU A 466 64.22 -28.43 0.14
N GLU A 467 64.62 -27.64 1.13
CA GLU A 467 66.00 -27.57 1.59
C GLU A 467 66.16 -28.37 2.87
N PHE A 468 67.35 -28.90 3.12
CA PHE A 468 67.62 -29.71 4.31
C PHE A 468 68.69 -29.07 5.16
N GLN A 469 68.37 -28.80 6.42
CA GLN A 469 69.30 -28.26 7.39
C GLN A 469 69.71 -29.38 8.37
N PRO A 470 71.02 -29.69 8.50
CA PRO A 470 71.46 -30.72 9.45
C PRO A 470 71.31 -30.23 10.89
N LEU A 471 70.81 -31.11 11.75
CA LEU A 471 70.78 -30.92 13.19
C LEU A 471 71.99 -31.63 13.79
N ILE A 472 72.89 -30.86 14.40
CA ILE A 472 74.12 -31.37 15.00
C ILE A 472 73.91 -31.60 16.49
N SER A 473 74.25 -32.80 16.96
CA SER A 473 74.28 -33.12 18.39
C SER A 473 75.40 -32.34 19.07
N SER A 474 75.09 -31.58 20.13
CA SER A 474 76.10 -30.83 20.88
C SER A 474 77.05 -31.74 21.67
N ASP A 475 76.63 -32.96 22.02
CA ASP A 475 77.43 -33.90 22.81
C ASP A 475 78.41 -34.71 21.93
N THR A 476 77.99 -35.05 20.70
CA THR A 476 78.74 -35.96 19.82
C THR A 476 79.33 -35.26 18.60
N GLU A 477 79.02 -33.98 18.39
CA GLU A 477 79.36 -33.17 17.21
C GLU A 477 79.00 -33.80 15.86
N SER A 478 78.14 -34.82 15.89
CA SER A 478 77.70 -35.59 14.73
C SER A 478 76.29 -35.20 14.30
N VAL A 479 75.96 -35.47 13.03
CA VAL A 479 74.62 -35.25 12.50
C VAL A 479 73.64 -36.17 13.23
N ALA A 480 72.72 -35.57 13.99
CA ALA A 480 71.67 -36.27 14.73
C ALA A 480 70.38 -36.41 13.91
N GLY A 481 70.18 -35.53 12.93
CA GLY A 481 69.00 -35.52 12.08
C GLY A 481 69.04 -34.42 11.03
N ILE A 482 67.93 -34.25 10.33
CA ILE A 482 67.73 -33.19 9.32
C ILE A 482 66.37 -32.52 9.52
N GLU A 483 66.31 -31.21 9.33
CA GLU A 483 65.07 -30.45 9.20
C GLU A 483 64.77 -30.19 7.73
N ALA A 484 63.57 -30.55 7.28
CA ALA A 484 63.11 -30.29 5.91
C ALA A 484 62.36 -28.96 5.87
N LEU A 485 62.89 -28.01 5.09
CA LEU A 485 62.40 -26.65 5.03
C LEU A 485 61.78 -26.36 3.66
N LEU A 486 60.48 -26.09 3.64
CA LEU A 486 59.76 -25.73 2.42
C LEU A 486 60.29 -24.41 1.83
N ARG A 487 60.51 -24.41 0.52
CA ARG A 487 60.95 -23.26 -0.27
C ARG A 487 60.07 -23.12 -1.49
N TRP A 488 59.92 -21.88 -1.93
CA TRP A 488 59.17 -21.54 -3.12
C TRP A 488 60.00 -20.61 -4.00
N THR A 489 60.08 -20.94 -5.29
CA THR A 489 60.67 -20.09 -6.33
C THR A 489 59.61 -19.69 -7.33
N ALA A 490 59.39 -18.38 -7.46
CA ALA A 490 58.50 -17.80 -8.45
C ALA A 490 59.23 -17.53 -9.78
N ASP A 491 58.47 -17.21 -10.84
CA ASP A 491 58.99 -16.94 -12.19
C ASP A 491 60.29 -16.10 -12.19
N GLY A 492 61.25 -16.53 -13.01
CA GLY A 492 62.57 -15.91 -13.09
C GLY A 492 63.54 -16.32 -11.97
N ASN A 493 63.32 -17.47 -11.33
CA ASN A 493 64.17 -18.03 -10.25
C ASN A 493 64.24 -17.17 -8.98
N LYS A 494 63.27 -16.28 -8.76
CA LYS A 494 63.25 -15.43 -7.56
C LYS A 494 62.69 -16.22 -6.38
N ARG A 495 63.52 -16.42 -5.34
CA ARG A 495 63.07 -17.05 -4.09
C ARG A 495 62.04 -16.18 -3.39
N VAL A 496 60.94 -16.80 -3.00
CA VAL A 496 59.90 -16.20 -2.18
C VAL A 496 60.14 -16.59 -0.72
N PRO A 497 60.23 -15.62 0.20
CA PRO A 497 60.57 -15.93 1.59
C PRO A 497 59.38 -16.60 2.32
N PRO A 498 59.65 -17.59 3.23
CA PRO A 498 58.60 -18.38 3.88
C PRO A 498 57.59 -17.58 4.71
N ASP A 499 58.04 -16.52 5.37
CA ASP A 499 57.20 -15.58 6.13
C ASP A 499 56.09 -14.94 5.29
N ARG A 500 56.31 -14.81 3.97
CA ARG A 500 55.35 -14.21 3.05
C ARG A 500 54.30 -15.19 2.55
N PHE A 501 54.63 -16.48 2.42
CA PHE A 501 53.71 -17.46 1.80
C PHE A 501 53.10 -18.46 2.78
N ILE A 502 53.78 -18.76 3.90
CA ILE A 502 53.24 -19.67 4.92
C ILE A 502 51.95 -19.15 5.56
N PRO A 503 51.77 -17.85 5.86
CA PRO A 503 50.50 -17.36 6.43
C PRO A 503 49.30 -17.43 5.49
N ILE A 504 49.52 -17.70 4.19
CA ILE A 504 48.49 -17.74 3.15
C ILE A 504 48.09 -19.18 2.81
N LEU A 505 48.97 -20.16 3.09
CA LEU A 505 48.65 -21.60 3.08
C LEU A 505 47.63 -21.92 4.17
#